data_AF-A0A7C8AHI8-F1
#
_entry.id   AF-A0A7C8AHI8-F1
#
_cell.length_a   1.000
_cell.length_b   1.000
_cell.length_c   1.000
_cell.angle_alpha   90.00
_cell.angle_beta   90.00
_cell.angle_gamma   90.00
#
_symmetry.space_group_name_H-M   'P 1'
#
loop_
_entity.id
_entity.type
_entity.pdbx_description
1 polymer ?
#
loop_
_entity_poly.entity_id
_entity_poly.type
_entity_poly.pdbx_seq_one_letter_code
_entity_poly.pdbx_strand_id
1 'polypeptide(L)'
;MSVSDRLLSSRLRAKDRVRLDNVVRQVDGFNTIRADLLTHFLYEGSRLVYMRVYFSVDHGYTPVKFEHMKGRGLFVALSANVEFLEEVAKGVWFPNSGTFTVPCSDRVSTYQATGPIIVNQGLTDEDFDIDFPVDTKVHDEIQDKKYTVK
;
A
#
# COMPACT_ATOMS: atom_id res chain seq x y z
N MET A 1 3.57 -20.34 -17.77
CA MET A 1 4.15 -19.12 -17.14
C MET A 1 4.82 -18.31 -18.23
N SER A 2 4.30 -17.12 -18.53
CA SER A 2 4.77 -16.32 -19.67
C SER A 2 6.04 -15.55 -19.33
N VAL A 3 6.79 -15.15 -20.35
CA VAL A 3 8.06 -14.39 -20.23
C VAL A 3 7.84 -13.01 -19.56
N SER A 4 6.61 -12.48 -19.60
CA SER A 4 6.21 -11.23 -18.96
C SER A 4 6.25 -11.30 -17.42
N ASP A 5 5.82 -12.42 -16.83
CA ASP A 5 5.74 -12.60 -15.37
C ASP A 5 7.13 -12.62 -14.69
N ARG A 6 8.17 -13.03 -15.45
CA ARG A 6 9.56 -13.03 -14.97
C ARG A 6 10.16 -11.63 -14.89
N LEU A 7 9.71 -10.68 -15.71
CA LEU A 7 10.23 -9.30 -15.76
C LEU A 7 9.63 -8.42 -14.65
N LEU A 8 8.34 -8.55 -14.36
CA LEU A 8 7.73 -7.85 -13.22
C LEU A 8 8.30 -8.34 -11.88
N SER A 9 8.36 -9.66 -11.70
CA SER A 9 8.85 -10.26 -10.46
C SER A 9 10.34 -10.01 -10.21
N SER A 10 11.18 -9.91 -11.23
CA SER A 10 12.60 -9.59 -11.07
C SER A 10 12.86 -8.11 -10.72
N ARG A 11 12.04 -7.18 -11.21
CA ARG A 11 12.10 -5.75 -10.80
C ARG A 11 11.55 -5.52 -9.40
N LEU A 12 10.52 -6.28 -9.00
CA LEU A 12 9.97 -6.26 -7.64
C LEU A 12 10.91 -6.91 -6.61
N ARG A 13 11.71 -7.91 -7.05
CA ARG A 13 12.80 -8.48 -6.27
C ARG A 13 14.04 -7.59 -6.36
N ALA A 14 13.93 -6.35 -5.90
CA ALA A 14 15.13 -5.57 -5.63
C ALA A 14 15.90 -6.26 -4.50
N LYS A 15 16.88 -7.07 -4.88
CA LYS A 15 17.76 -7.80 -3.96
C LYS A 15 18.29 -6.80 -2.93
N ASP A 16 18.17 -7.16 -1.65
CA ASP A 16 18.60 -6.35 -0.51
C ASP A 16 17.79 -5.08 -0.22
N ARG A 17 16.56 -4.94 -0.76
CA ARG A 17 15.63 -3.84 -0.40
C ARG A 17 14.48 -4.25 0.50
N VAL A 18 14.33 -5.54 0.76
CA VAL A 18 13.32 -6.09 1.65
C VAL A 18 13.98 -7.06 2.61
N ARG A 19 13.73 -6.91 3.91
CA ARG A 19 14.04 -7.93 4.92
C ARG A 19 12.75 -8.58 5.37
N LEU A 20 12.66 -9.89 5.16
CA LEU A 20 11.49 -10.67 5.52
C LEU A 20 11.74 -11.42 6.83
N ASP A 21 10.88 -11.19 7.82
CA ASP A 21 10.80 -11.97 9.05
C ASP A 21 9.57 -12.87 8.95
N ASN A 22 9.81 -14.15 8.65
CA ASN A 22 8.79 -15.17 8.46
C ASN A 22 8.29 -15.78 9.78
N VAL A 23 8.74 -15.28 10.94
CA VAL A 23 8.22 -15.75 12.22
C VAL A 23 6.80 -15.20 12.39
N VAL A 24 5.83 -16.12 12.46
CA VAL A 24 4.43 -15.77 12.69
C VAL A 24 4.27 -15.15 14.07
N ARG A 25 3.66 -13.97 14.13
CA ARG A 25 3.37 -13.23 15.37
C ARG A 25 1.96 -12.64 15.32
N GLN A 26 1.31 -12.58 16.48
CA GLN A 26 0.03 -11.90 16.59
C GLN A 26 0.25 -10.38 16.63
N VAL A 27 -0.42 -9.66 15.74
CA VAL A 27 -0.39 -8.19 15.66
C VAL A 27 -1.83 -7.73 15.42
N ASP A 28 -2.36 -6.92 16.36
CA ASP A 28 -3.67 -6.29 16.27
C ASP A 28 -4.80 -7.27 15.86
N GLY A 29 -4.76 -8.48 16.41
CA GLY A 29 -5.77 -9.53 16.17
C GLY A 29 -5.46 -10.48 15.01
N PHE A 30 -4.45 -10.21 14.19
CA PHE A 30 -4.07 -11.06 13.05
C PHE A 30 -2.82 -11.89 13.33
N ASN A 31 -2.76 -13.13 12.82
CA ASN A 31 -1.48 -13.84 12.69
C ASN A 31 -0.72 -13.30 11.50
N THR A 32 0.49 -12.80 11.72
CA THR A 32 1.23 -12.04 10.69
C THR A 32 2.67 -12.49 10.53
N ILE A 33 3.19 -12.33 9.32
CA ILE A 33 4.63 -12.19 9.05
C ILE A 33 4.96 -10.74 8.73
N ARG A 34 6.23 -10.35 8.83
CA ARG A 34 6.66 -8.96 8.69
C ARG A 34 7.66 -8.79 7.56
N ALA A 35 7.49 -7.77 6.73
CA ALA A 35 8.52 -7.28 5.82
C ALA A 35 8.94 -5.85 6.16
N ASP A 36 10.25 -5.63 6.28
CA ASP A 36 10.86 -4.32 6.39
C ASP A 36 11.35 -3.87 5.01
N LEU A 37 10.80 -2.77 4.50
CA LEU A 37 11.23 -2.13 3.25
C LEU A 37 12.33 -1.12 3.56
N LEU A 38 13.41 -1.22 2.80
CA LEU A 38 14.66 -0.51 3.06
C LEU A 38 14.89 0.64 2.09
N THR A 39 15.53 1.69 2.58
CA THR A 39 15.91 2.87 1.78
C THR A 39 16.80 2.48 0.60
N HIS A 40 16.72 3.27 -0.46
CA HIS A 40 17.58 3.08 -1.64
C HIS A 40 19.04 3.50 -1.37
N PHE A 41 19.28 4.40 -0.41
CA PHE A 41 20.60 4.86 0.02
C PHE A 41 21.08 4.14 1.28
N LEU A 42 22.39 4.17 1.49
CA LEU A 42 23.06 3.68 2.69
C LEU A 42 23.28 4.82 3.68
N TYR A 43 23.21 4.50 4.95
CA TYR A 43 23.50 5.39 6.06
C TYR A 43 24.37 4.62 7.06
N GLU A 44 25.58 5.12 7.36
CA GLU A 44 26.57 4.43 8.21
C GLU A 44 26.78 2.95 7.81
N GLY A 45 26.80 2.68 6.50
CA GLY A 45 27.03 1.32 5.95
C GLY A 45 25.80 0.40 5.96
N SER A 46 24.64 0.85 6.44
CA SER A 46 23.41 0.06 6.50
C SER A 46 22.26 0.73 5.74
N ARG A 47 21.31 -0.05 5.22
CA ARG A 47 20.04 0.50 4.71
C ARG A 47 19.06 0.63 5.86
N LEU A 48 18.41 1.78 5.95
CA LEU A 48 17.44 2.06 7.00
C LEU A 48 16.08 1.48 6.60
N VAL A 49 15.30 1.05 7.58
CA VAL A 49 13.88 0.74 7.34
C VAL A 49 13.15 2.07 7.17
N TYR A 50 12.41 2.24 6.07
CA TYR A 50 11.52 3.39 5.90
C TYR A 50 10.05 3.01 6.05
N MET A 51 9.72 1.72 5.83
CA MET A 51 8.37 1.20 6.00
C MET A 51 8.45 -0.25 6.47
N ARG A 52 7.54 -0.64 7.35
CA ARG A 52 7.32 -2.01 7.77
C ARG A 52 5.88 -2.40 7.47
N VAL A 53 5.71 -3.60 6.91
CA VAL A 53 4.40 -4.13 6.54
C VAL A 53 4.20 -5.47 7.22
N TYR A 54 3.03 -5.66 7.81
CA TYR A 54 2.61 -6.92 8.40
C TYR A 54 1.55 -7.55 7.50
N PHE A 55 1.74 -8.81 7.14
CA PHE A 55 0.87 -9.55 6.24
C PHE A 55 0.18 -10.66 7.00
N SER A 56 -1.15 -10.73 6.92
CA SER A 56 -1.89 -11.78 7.61
C SER A 56 -1.77 -13.11 6.88
N VAL A 57 -1.24 -14.13 7.58
CA VAL A 57 -1.03 -15.47 7.00
C VAL A 57 -2.35 -16.22 6.77
N ASP A 58 -3.39 -15.84 7.52
CA ASP A 58 -4.73 -16.45 7.42
C ASP A 58 -5.53 -15.88 6.23
N HIS A 59 -5.12 -14.72 5.70
CA HIS A 59 -5.86 -13.97 4.69
C HIS A 59 -5.05 -13.80 3.40
N GLY A 60 -4.39 -14.87 2.94
CA GLY A 60 -3.65 -14.85 1.68
C GLY A 60 -2.44 -13.89 1.65
N TYR A 61 -1.86 -13.60 2.82
CA TYR A 61 -0.83 -12.57 2.99
C TYR A 61 -1.30 -11.16 2.62
N THR A 62 -2.57 -10.85 2.85
CA THR A 62 -3.07 -9.47 2.73
C THR A 62 -2.41 -8.58 3.79
N PRO A 63 -1.93 -7.38 3.43
CA PRO A 63 -1.39 -6.42 4.39
C PRO A 63 -2.45 -6.00 5.41
N VAL A 64 -2.11 -6.08 6.69
CA VAL A 64 -3.01 -5.70 7.80
C VAL A 64 -2.46 -4.57 8.66
N LYS A 65 -1.18 -4.23 8.50
CA LYS A 65 -0.58 -3.08 9.17
C LYS A 65 0.60 -2.52 8.40
N PHE A 66 0.71 -1.20 8.39
CA PHE A 66 1.81 -0.45 7.82
C PHE A 66 2.37 0.50 8.88
N GLU A 67 3.68 0.47 9.09
CA GLU A 67 4.38 1.42 9.95
C GLU A 67 5.39 2.19 9.09
N HIS A 68 5.18 3.48 8.90
CA HIS A 68 6.19 4.36 8.32
C HIS A 68 7.21 4.70 9.39
N MET A 69 8.49 4.57 9.07
CA MET A 69 9.55 4.72 10.04
C MET A 69 10.27 6.08 9.88
N LYS A 70 10.61 6.72 11.00
CA LYS A 70 11.44 7.93 11.09
C LYS A 70 12.65 7.70 11.99
N GLY A 71 13.56 8.66 12.00
CA GLY A 71 14.73 8.67 12.88
C GLY A 71 15.60 7.43 12.70
N ARG A 72 16.07 7.19 11.47
CA ARG A 72 16.89 6.03 11.09
C ARG A 72 16.20 4.67 11.27
N GLY A 73 14.88 4.62 11.13
CA GLY A 73 14.11 3.38 11.25
C GLY A 73 13.80 2.98 12.69
N LEU A 74 14.07 3.86 13.67
CA LEU A 74 13.93 3.56 15.10
C LEU A 74 12.55 3.90 15.65
N PHE A 75 11.84 4.83 15.02
CA PHE A 75 10.55 5.31 15.51
C PHE A 75 9.49 5.14 14.44
N VAL A 76 8.27 4.79 14.84
CA VAL A 76 7.11 4.89 13.96
C VAL A 76 6.75 6.37 13.81
N ALA A 77 6.43 6.79 12.60
CA ALA A 77 5.99 8.13 12.23
C ALA A 77 4.49 8.18 11.96
N LEU A 78 3.97 7.10 11.36
CA LEU A 78 2.57 6.91 11.03
C LEU A 78 2.30 5.40 11.04
N SER A 79 1.20 4.97 11.64
CA SER A 79 0.69 3.61 11.55
C SER A 79 -0.63 3.62 10.80
N ALA A 80 -0.80 2.70 9.86
CA ALA A 80 -2.09 2.35 9.29
C ALA A 80 -2.41 0.92 9.72
N ASN A 81 -3.51 0.71 10.44
CA ASN A 81 -3.93 -0.59 10.93
C ASN A 81 -5.25 -0.97 10.28
N VAL A 82 -5.33 -2.17 9.74
CA VAL A 82 -6.58 -2.79 9.29
C VAL A 82 -7.22 -3.44 10.52
N GLU A 83 -8.49 -3.17 10.74
CA GLU A 83 -9.26 -3.74 11.86
C GLU A 83 -10.18 -4.86 11.38
N PHE A 84 -10.68 -4.76 10.14
CA PHE A 84 -11.55 -5.77 9.55
C PHE A 84 -11.19 -6.04 8.10
N LEU A 85 -11.08 -7.33 7.76
CA LEU A 85 -10.92 -7.82 6.40
C LEU A 85 -12.21 -8.51 5.96
N GLU A 86 -12.62 -8.26 4.72
CA GLU A 86 -13.76 -8.91 4.08
C GLU A 86 -13.28 -9.72 2.87
N GLU A 87 -13.67 -10.99 2.77
CA GLU A 87 -13.41 -11.78 1.55
C GLU A 87 -14.43 -11.41 0.47
N VAL A 88 -14.01 -10.58 -0.48
CA VAL A 88 -14.90 -10.01 -1.52
C VAL A 88 -14.96 -10.88 -2.78
N ALA A 89 -13.99 -11.78 -2.92
CA ALA A 89 -13.98 -12.88 -3.86
C ALA A 89 -13.04 -13.97 -3.33
N LYS A 90 -13.12 -15.19 -3.87
CA LYS A 90 -12.30 -16.32 -3.42
C LYS A 90 -10.82 -15.96 -3.37
N GLY A 91 -10.24 -15.93 -2.17
CA GLY A 91 -8.85 -15.61 -1.91
C GLY A 91 -8.48 -14.12 -2.02
N VAL A 92 -9.46 -13.23 -2.19
CA VAL A 92 -9.28 -11.78 -2.30
C VAL A 92 -9.87 -11.12 -1.07
N TRP A 93 -8.99 -10.58 -0.22
CA TRP A 93 -9.37 -9.94 1.02
C TRP A 93 -9.23 -8.43 0.91
N PHE A 94 -10.29 -7.71 1.25
CA PHE A 94 -10.34 -6.26 1.23
C PHE A 94 -10.28 -5.68 2.65
N PRO A 95 -9.46 -4.65 2.91
CA PRO A 95 -9.45 -3.92 4.19
C PRO A 95 -10.69 -3.04 4.29
N ASN A 96 -11.78 -3.60 4.83
CA ASN A 96 -13.07 -2.91 4.93
C ASN A 96 -13.02 -1.75 5.93
N SER A 97 -12.32 -1.91 7.05
CA SER A 97 -12.16 -0.84 8.05
C SER A 97 -10.78 -0.83 8.70
N GLY A 98 -10.44 0.31 9.30
CA GLY A 98 -9.20 0.48 10.02
C GLY A 98 -8.93 1.90 10.48
N THR A 99 -7.71 2.12 10.96
CA THR A 99 -7.26 3.37 11.58
C THR A 99 -5.92 3.84 11.06
N PHE A 100 -5.73 5.16 11.07
CA PHE A 100 -4.45 5.83 10.91
C PHE A 100 -4.10 6.57 12.20
N THR A 101 -2.89 6.36 12.71
CA THR A 101 -2.40 6.98 13.94
C THR A 101 -1.02 7.60 13.73
N VAL A 102 -0.83 8.78 14.29
CA VAL A 102 0.47 9.47 14.34
C VAL A 102 0.96 9.46 15.79
N PRO A 103 2.16 8.94 16.09
CA PRO A 103 2.68 8.95 17.45
C PRO A 103 2.76 10.37 18.00
N CYS A 104 2.38 10.52 19.29
CA CYS A 104 2.26 11.81 19.99
C CYS A 104 1.10 12.71 19.49
N SER A 105 0.22 12.22 18.62
CA SER A 105 -1.06 12.86 18.35
C SER A 105 -2.17 12.12 19.11
N ASP A 106 -3.13 12.90 19.61
CA ASP A 106 -4.41 12.43 20.16
C ASP A 106 -5.44 12.11 19.06
N ARG A 107 -5.14 12.45 17.80
CA ARG A 107 -6.03 12.24 16.68
C ARG A 107 -5.86 10.84 16.10
N VAL A 108 -6.98 10.17 15.92
CA VAL A 108 -7.09 8.91 15.18
C VAL A 108 -8.04 9.14 14.02
N SER A 109 -7.59 8.86 12.80
CA SER A 109 -8.46 8.86 11.62
C SER A 109 -8.93 7.44 11.38
N THR A 110 -10.23 7.25 11.22
CA THR A 110 -10.84 5.96 10.90
C THR A 110 -11.28 5.94 9.44
N TYR A 111 -11.27 4.76 8.83
CA TYR A 111 -11.93 4.52 7.55
C TYR A 111 -12.82 3.30 7.67
N GLN A 112 -13.93 3.31 6.92
CA GLN A 112 -14.86 2.19 6.84
C GLN A 112 -15.61 2.23 5.51
N ALA A 113 -15.63 1.10 4.80
CA ALA A 113 -16.52 0.89 3.67
C ALA A 113 -17.96 0.69 4.18
N THR A 114 -18.90 1.50 3.72
CA THR A 114 -20.30 1.47 4.17
C THR A 114 -21.26 0.79 3.19
N GLY A 115 -20.84 0.62 1.93
CA GLY A 115 -21.60 -0.07 0.89
C GLY A 115 -21.01 -1.45 0.53
N PRO A 116 -21.67 -2.20 -0.37
CA PRO A 116 -21.15 -3.46 -0.85
C PRO A 116 -19.83 -3.25 -1.60
N ILE A 117 -18.85 -4.12 -1.35
CA ILE A 117 -17.55 -4.09 -2.00
C ILE A 117 -17.59 -5.05 -3.20
N ILE A 118 -17.65 -4.48 -4.40
CA ILE A 118 -17.83 -5.24 -5.65
C ILE A 118 -16.50 -5.26 -6.40
N VAL A 119 -15.98 -6.46 -6.64
CA VAL A 119 -14.80 -6.69 -7.48
C VAL A 119 -15.21 -6.94 -8.92
N ASN A 120 -14.40 -6.43 -9.87
CA ASN A 120 -14.62 -6.61 -11.32
C ASN A 120 -16.01 -6.13 -11.80
N GLN A 121 -16.47 -4.98 -11.31
CA GLN A 121 -17.78 -4.41 -11.66
C GLN A 121 -17.92 -3.94 -13.12
N GLY A 122 -16.87 -4.10 -13.94
CA GLY A 122 -16.88 -3.73 -15.35
C GLY A 122 -16.68 -2.23 -15.61
N LEU A 123 -15.90 -1.54 -14.76
CA LEU A 123 -15.51 -0.15 -15.02
C LEU A 123 -14.79 -0.04 -16.37
N THR A 124 -15.13 0.98 -17.14
CA THR A 124 -14.50 1.31 -18.43
C THR A 124 -13.51 2.46 -18.28
N ASP A 125 -12.73 2.76 -19.32
CA ASP A 125 -11.83 3.91 -19.32
C ASP A 125 -12.60 5.23 -19.14
N GLU A 126 -13.86 5.28 -19.58
CA GLU A 126 -14.74 6.46 -19.49
C GLU A 126 -15.11 6.80 -18.03
N ASP A 127 -15.15 5.81 -17.13
CA ASP A 127 -15.38 6.04 -15.69
C ASP A 127 -14.22 6.78 -15.00
N PHE A 128 -13.08 6.90 -15.68
CA PHE A 128 -11.88 7.61 -15.23
C PHE A 128 -11.61 8.88 -16.03
N ASP A 129 -12.47 9.22 -17.00
CA ASP A 129 -12.37 10.47 -17.74
C ASP A 129 -12.72 11.65 -16.83
N ILE A 130 -11.86 12.66 -16.87
CA ILE A 130 -12.05 13.90 -16.11
C ILE A 130 -12.35 15.00 -17.12
N ASP A 131 -13.58 15.50 -17.07
CA ASP A 131 -13.96 16.70 -17.80
C ASP A 131 -13.42 17.93 -17.07
N PHE A 132 -12.49 18.61 -17.73
CA PHE A 132 -11.99 19.90 -17.28
C PHE A 132 -12.88 21.03 -17.84
N PRO A 133 -13.14 22.10 -17.08
CA PRO A 133 -13.81 23.28 -17.61
C PRO A 133 -13.08 23.88 -18.83
N VAL A 134 -13.83 24.55 -19.71
CA VAL A 134 -13.26 25.35 -20.81
C VAL A 134 -12.22 26.32 -20.27
N ASP A 135 -11.16 26.55 -21.04
CA ASP A 135 -9.97 27.34 -20.71
C ASP A 135 -9.03 26.73 -19.64
N THR A 136 -9.31 25.52 -19.15
CA THR A 136 -8.37 24.82 -18.26
C THR A 136 -7.10 24.46 -19.01
N LYS A 137 -5.95 24.83 -18.43
CA LYS A 137 -4.63 24.45 -18.92
C LYS A 137 -4.26 23.10 -18.33
N VAL A 138 -4.19 22.08 -19.18
CA VAL A 138 -3.86 20.70 -18.79
C VAL A 138 -2.43 20.40 -19.20
N HIS A 139 -1.70 19.74 -18.30
CA HIS A 139 -0.44 19.07 -18.59
C HIS A 139 -0.64 17.58 -18.41
N ASP A 140 -0.68 16.84 -19.51
CA ASP A 140 -0.72 15.39 -19.52
C ASP A 140 0.72 14.87 -19.42
N GLU A 141 1.13 14.43 -18.24
CA GLU A 141 2.47 13.89 -17.99
C GLU A 141 2.72 12.53 -18.67
N ILE A 142 1.66 11.75 -18.96
CA ILE A 142 1.78 10.44 -19.60
C ILE A 142 2.13 10.63 -21.08
N GLN A 143 1.51 11.61 -21.72
CA GLN A 143 1.73 11.93 -23.13
C GLN A 143 2.73 13.07 -23.37
N ASP A 144 3.21 13.71 -22.30
CA ASP A 144 4.04 14.93 -22.33
C ASP A 144 3.40 16.05 -23.20
N LYS A 145 2.09 16.26 -23.02
CA LYS A 145 1.31 17.25 -23.79
C LYS A 145 0.80 18.38 -22.92
N LYS A 146 0.80 19.57 -23.51
CA LYS A 146 0.19 20.78 -22.92
C LYS A 146 -0.91 21.28 -23.84
N TYR A 147 -2.12 21.41 -23.32
CA TYR A 147 -3.24 21.92 -24.07
C TYR A 147 -4.16 22.78 -23.19
N THR A 148 -4.92 23.64 -23.84
CA THR A 148 -6.02 24.37 -23.23
C THR A 148 -7.31 23.72 -23.71
N VAL A 149 -8.17 23.34 -22.78
CA VAL A 149 -9.50 22.82 -23.10
C VAL A 149 -10.28 23.93 -23.80
N LYS A 150 -10.76 23.66 -25.01
CA LYS A 150 -11.50 24.63 -25.82
C LYS A 150 -12.99 24.37 -25.75
#